data_AF-A0A1F6D1C9-F1
#
_entry.id   AF-A0A1F6D1C9-F1
#
_cell.length_a   1.000
_cell.length_b   1.000
_cell.length_c   1.000
_cell.angle_alpha   90.00
_cell.angle_beta   90.00
_cell.angle_gamma   90.00
#
_symmetry.space_group_name_H-M   'P 1'
#
loop_
_entity.id
_entity.type
_entity.pdbx_description
1 polymer ?
#
loop_
_entity_poly.entity_id
_entity_poly.type
_entity_poly.pdbx_seq_one_letter_code
_entity_poly.pdbx_strand_id
1 'polypeptide(L)' 'MKFFTFFINYKDSKENSSEFSRFFREASSREKKKVFLEVARKASADQQKIIESARPMQPAN' A
#
# COMPACT_ATOMS: atom_id res chain seq x y z
N MET A 1 -14.00 7.82 -33.83
CA MET A 1 -12.99 6.95 -33.18
C MET A 1 -11.75 7.76 -32.81
N LYS A 2 -11.78 8.55 -31.73
CA LYS A 2 -10.72 9.49 -31.31
C LYS A 2 -10.55 9.53 -29.76
N PHE A 3 -10.48 8.37 -29.12
CA PHE A 3 -10.34 8.29 -27.65
C PHE A 3 -9.09 7.54 -27.15
N PHE A 4 -8.24 7.03 -28.05
CA PHE A 4 -7.08 6.21 -27.69
C PHE A 4 -5.71 6.91 -27.79
N THR A 5 -5.68 8.23 -27.94
CA THR A 5 -4.42 8.97 -28.18
C THR A 5 -3.81 9.63 -26.93
N PHE A 6 -4.36 9.45 -25.72
CA PHE A 6 -3.88 10.16 -24.53
C PHE A 6 -2.73 9.46 -23.76
N PHE A 7 -2.36 8.22 -24.08
CA PHE A 7 -1.39 7.45 -23.26
C PHE A 7 0.02 7.31 -23.85
N ILE A 8 0.32 7.91 -25.01
CA ILE A 8 1.59 7.65 -25.75
C ILE A 8 2.62 8.78 -25.57
N ASN A 9 2.71 9.41 -24.41
CA ASN A 9 3.81 10.34 -24.11
C ASN A 9 4.23 10.28 -22.63
N TYR A 10 4.47 9.09 -22.10
CA TYR A 10 5.23 8.96 -20.84
C TYR A 10 6.73 8.96 -21.18
N LYS A 11 7.26 10.16 -21.42
CA LYS A 11 8.69 10.39 -21.61
C LYS A 11 9.42 9.88 -20.36
N ASP A 12 10.35 8.95 -20.58
CA ASP A 12 11.15 8.22 -19.60
C ASP A 12 11.70 9.15 -18.49
N SER A 13 11.02 9.22 -17.33
CA SER A 13 11.56 9.79 -16.10
C SER A 13 12.22 8.68 -15.26
N LYS A 14 13.18 7.98 -15.88
CA LYS A 14 13.92 6.88 -15.24
C LYS A 14 14.73 7.29 -14.01
N GLU A 15 14.93 8.59 -13.78
CA GLU A 15 15.77 9.07 -12.68
C GLU A 15 15.08 9.15 -11.30
N ASN A 16 13.75 9.09 -11.21
CA ASN A 16 13.03 9.30 -9.93
C ASN A 16 12.14 8.13 -9.48
N SER A 17 12.37 6.90 -9.98
CA SER A 17 11.55 5.76 -9.56
C SER A 17 12.00 5.25 -8.19
N SER A 18 11.16 5.41 -7.16
CA SER A 18 11.39 4.77 -5.85
C SER A 18 11.37 3.24 -5.98
N GLU A 19 12.01 2.52 -5.06
CA GLU A 19 11.96 1.04 -5.02
C GLU A 19 10.52 0.53 -4.98
N PHE A 20 9.64 1.21 -4.25
CA PHE A 20 8.20 0.93 -4.26
C PHE A 20 7.58 1.11 -5.65
N SER A 21 7.91 2.22 -6.34
CA SER A 21 7.41 2.47 -7.69
C SER A 21 7.87 1.41 -8.68
N ARG A 22 9.11 0.93 -8.55
CA ARG A 22 9.66 -0.16 -9.36
C ARG A 22 8.94 -1.48 -9.05
N PHE A 23 8.83 -1.84 -7.78
CA PHE A 23 8.09 -3.02 -7.31
C PHE A 23 6.64 -3.01 -7.82
N PHE A 24 5.93 -1.89 -7.69
CA PHE A 24 4.53 -1.80 -8.09
C PHE A 24 4.34 -1.94 -9.61
N ARG A 25 5.31 -1.52 -10.42
CA ARG A 25 5.25 -1.68 -11.88
C ARG A 25 5.63 -3.10 -12.30
N GLU A 26 6.72 -3.62 -11.74
CA GLU A 26 7.41 -4.80 -12.29
C GLU A 26 7.04 -6.12 -11.61
N ALA A 27 6.63 -6.11 -10.33
CA ALA A 27 6.34 -7.36 -9.61
C ALA A 27 5.09 -8.08 -10.15
N SER A 28 5.01 -9.39 -9.89
CA SER A 28 3.83 -10.17 -10.27
C SER A 28 2.61 -9.79 -9.41
N SER A 29 1.41 -10.02 -9.95
CA SER A 29 0.15 -9.80 -9.19
C SER A 29 0.10 -10.63 -7.89
N ARG A 30 0.73 -11.81 -7.89
CA ARG A 30 0.82 -12.68 -6.70
C ARG A 30 1.68 -12.05 -5.61
N GLU A 31 2.83 -11.48 -5.98
CA GLU A 31 3.73 -10.81 -5.03
C GLU A 31 3.11 -9.53 -4.49
N LYS A 32 2.48 -8.71 -5.35
CA LYS A 32 1.74 -7.52 -4.92
C LYS A 32 0.65 -7.87 -3.91
N LYS A 33 -0.12 -8.94 -4.17
CA LYS A 33 -1.14 -9.44 -3.24
C LYS A 33 -0.53 -9.88 -1.90
N LYS A 34 0.60 -10.58 -1.93
CA LYS A 34 1.31 -11.01 -0.70
C LYS A 34 1.72 -9.81 0.15
N VAL A 35 2.40 -8.83 -0.46
CA VAL A 35 2.84 -7.61 0.25
C VAL A 35 1.64 -6.83 0.78
N PHE A 36 0.59 -6.67 -0.02
CA PHE A 36 -0.64 -5.99 0.42
C PHE A 36 -1.25 -6.65 1.67
N LEU A 37 -1.41 -7.97 1.66
CA LEU A 37 -1.97 -8.70 2.79
C LEU A 37 -1.09 -8.60 4.05
N GLU A 38 0.22 -8.64 3.88
CA GLU A 38 1.17 -8.50 4.99
C GLU A 38 1.09 -7.10 5.63
N VAL A 39 1.06 -6.05 4.80
CA VAL A 39 0.90 -4.66 5.25
C VAL A 39 -0.45 -4.48 5.95
N ALA A 40 -1.54 -5.00 5.36
CA ALA A 40 -2.87 -4.93 5.96
C ALA A 40 -2.91 -5.60 7.34
N ARG A 41 -2.33 -6.81 7.46
CA ARG A 41 -2.26 -7.54 8.73
C ARG A 41 -1.50 -6.74 9.80
N LYS A 42 -0.37 -6.15 9.43
CA LYS A 42 0.44 -5.32 10.34
C LYS A 42 -0.31 -4.06 10.77
N ALA A 43 -0.93 -3.36 9.82
CA ALA A 43 -1.72 -2.17 10.10
C ALA A 43 -2.89 -2.47 11.05
N SER A 44 -3.62 -3.57 10.86
CA SER A 44 -4.69 -3.98 11.77
C SER A 44 -4.17 -4.29 13.18
N ALA A 45 -3.02 -4.97 13.29
CA ALA A 45 -2.42 -5.25 14.59
C ALA A 45 -1.98 -3.97 15.32
N ASP A 46 -1.42 -3.01 14.59
CA ASP A 46 -1.01 -1.73 15.17
C ASP A 46 -2.22 -0.87 15.56
N GLN A 47 -3.29 -0.88 14.77
CA GLN A 47 -4.57 -0.27 15.13
C GLN A 47 -5.14 -0.87 16.43
N GLN A 48 -5.09 -2.18 16.59
CA GLN A 48 -5.57 -2.84 17.80
C GLN A 48 -4.79 -2.39 19.05
N LYS A 49 -3.46 -2.30 18.97
CA LYS A 49 -2.64 -1.77 20.07
C LYS A 49 -3.03 -0.34 20.46
N ILE A 50 -3.29 0.51 19.45
CA ILE A 50 -3.74 1.89 19.69
C ILE A 50 -5.08 1.87 20.43
N ILE A 51 -6.04 1.06 19.99
CA ILE A 51 -7.36 0.91 20.63
C ILE A 51 -7.21 0.41 22.08
N GLU A 52 -6.35 -0.58 22.32
CA GLU A 52 -6.07 -1.09 23.66
C GLU A 52 -5.43 -0.03 24.56
N SER A 53 -4.47 0.74 24.03
CA SER A 53 -3.82 1.84 24.77
C SER A 53 -4.76 3.01 25.07
N ALA A 54 -5.74 3.25 24.21
CA ALA A 54 -6.73 4.31 24.35
C ALA A 54 -7.94 3.87 25.19
N ARG A 55 -8.09 2.57 25.50
CA ARG A 55 -9.17 2.08 26.34
C ARG A 55 -8.92 2.61 27.77
N PRO A 56 -9.79 3.47 28.32
CA PRO A 56 -9.67 3.86 29.72
C PRO A 56 -9.77 2.58 30.57
N MET A 57 -8.95 2.47 31.62
CA MET A 57 -9.12 1.41 32.63
C MET A 57 -10.55 1.54 33.15
N GLN A 58 -11.47 0.70 32.66
CA GLN A 58 -12.75 0.56 33.31
C GLN A 58 -12.43 0.00 34.70
N PRO A 59 -12.80 0.69 35.79
CA PRO A 59 -12.62 0.11 37.11
C PRO A 59 -13.37 -1.21 37.14
N ALA A 60 -12.68 -2.27 37.59
CA ALA A 60 -13.29 -3.57 37.81
C ALA A 60 -14.45 -3.39 38.80
N ASN A 61 -15.67 -3.69 38.35
CA ASN A 61 -16.83 -3.86 39.23
C ASN A 61 -16.80 -5.24 39.86
#